data_AF-A0A1T4N6L2-F1
#
_entry.id   AF-A0A1T4N6L2-F1
#
_cell.length_a   1.000
_cell.length_b   1.000
_cell.length_c   1.000
_cell.angle_alpha   90.00
_cell.angle_beta   90.00
_cell.angle_gamma   90.00
#
_symmetry.space_group_name_H-M   'P 1'
#
loop_
_entity.id
_entity.type
_entity.pdbx_description
1 polymer ?
#
loop_
_entity_poly.entity_id
_entity_poly.type
_entity_poly.pdbx_seq_one_letter_code
_entity_poly.pdbx_strand_id
1 'polypeptide(L)'
;MLLVGALLLNACQSAPSVVEKEGGDVEETLLFPKPDNSVELKGSPAERVLALLSSQTFKEVLPLGETQITQEQLEEIKAFTDALVKEHGAKTQKEKHQVLFKWIGRHVKYGHVYDPKIPDYNSAYTTFKYKNAICQGYSNLLKVFCHTQGISAPVVNGLARFNTLGNPFGHAWNYVLLDGRWYVSDATNKIFYEADDKGRFNFLLPERLDFNLWEDDSMVYAYEKREITVLRVKAPSSGNKLVVPYSVGGFQISNFNPESLPKTVQEVYLGSNIKYIGTEDSRRLIDSGGEISKISVDPTNPHLEEYKGTIYPKGQGATDVPILIPARLKHIQLKPLKVVGKNVINAHQGVEVLTFAEGTEVIEDYAVEACPQLVTVHLPKSVKSVSPQAFYNCNPALKVVRP
;
A
#
# COMPACT_ATOMS: atom_id res chain seq x y z
N MET A 1 12.95 94.28 -9.72
CA MET A 1 11.65 93.74 -10.21
C MET A 1 11.52 92.33 -9.65
N LEU A 2 11.01 92.16 -8.42
CA LEU A 2 9.58 92.03 -8.03
C LEU A 2 8.84 90.86 -8.72
N LEU A 3 8.50 89.86 -7.87
CA LEU A 3 7.27 89.03 -7.82
C LEU A 3 7.06 87.96 -8.94
N VAL A 4 6.61 86.70 -8.75
CA VAL A 4 5.98 85.83 -7.70
C VAL A 4 6.29 84.35 -8.10
N GLY A 5 6.69 83.42 -7.21
CA GLY A 5 5.88 82.35 -6.55
C GLY A 5 5.33 81.26 -7.51
N ALA A 6 5.35 79.94 -7.28
CA ALA A 6 5.38 79.12 -6.06
C ALA A 6 5.66 77.62 -6.39
N LEU A 7 5.55 76.76 -5.34
CA LEU A 7 5.58 75.28 -5.23
C LEU A 7 6.94 74.66 -4.85
N LEU A 8 7.22 74.41 -3.56
CA LEU A 8 6.78 73.28 -2.68
C LEU A 8 7.35 71.93 -3.18
N LEU A 9 8.43 71.40 -2.61
CA LEU A 9 8.67 70.75 -1.30
C LEU A 9 8.79 69.22 -1.45
N ASN A 10 9.89 68.72 -0.87
CA ASN A 10 10.16 67.37 -0.38
C ASN A 10 10.45 66.22 -1.36
N ALA A 11 11.74 65.90 -1.40
CA ALA A 11 12.28 64.58 -1.65
C ALA A 11 11.66 63.55 -0.68
N CYS A 12 11.03 62.52 -1.24
CA CYS A 12 10.58 61.36 -0.49
C CYS A 12 11.75 60.39 -0.28
N GLN A 13 11.91 60.00 0.98
CA GLN A 13 12.79 58.95 1.48
C GLN A 13 12.44 57.60 0.85
N SER A 14 13.43 56.90 0.31
CA SER A 14 13.33 55.47 0.00
C SER A 14 13.37 54.68 1.31
N ALA A 15 12.24 54.12 1.72
CA ALA A 15 12.18 53.12 2.78
C ALA A 15 12.87 51.82 2.32
N PRO A 16 13.60 51.10 3.19
CA PRO A 16 14.13 49.79 2.86
C PRO A 16 12.98 48.79 2.79
N SER A 17 12.92 48.02 1.70
CA SER A 17 12.04 46.86 1.56
C SER A 17 12.39 45.84 2.65
N VAL A 18 11.48 45.65 3.60
CA VAL A 18 11.53 44.52 4.53
C VAL A 18 11.30 43.26 3.69
N VAL A 19 12.36 42.47 3.57
CA VAL A 19 12.28 41.09 3.10
C VAL A 19 11.61 40.30 4.24
N GLU A 20 10.32 40.05 4.12
CA GLU A 20 9.69 38.99 4.91
C GLU A 20 10.15 37.66 4.34
N LYS A 21 11.03 36.99 5.08
CA LYS A 21 11.34 35.57 4.89
C LYS A 21 11.31 34.86 6.24
N GLU A 22 10.74 33.66 6.20
CA GLU A 22 11.01 32.53 7.09
C GLU A 22 10.33 32.56 8.47
N GLY A 23 9.00 32.50 8.46
CA GLY A 23 8.20 32.02 9.61
C GLY A 23 7.39 30.74 9.34
N GLY A 24 7.07 30.43 8.07
CA GLY A 24 6.21 29.29 7.70
C GLY A 24 6.92 27.94 7.57
N ASP A 25 8.14 27.91 7.04
CA ASP A 25 8.84 26.65 6.74
C ASP A 25 9.31 25.90 8.00
N VAL A 26 9.59 26.60 9.10
CA VAL A 26 10.03 25.98 10.37
C VAL A 26 8.87 25.30 11.09
N GLU A 27 7.64 25.85 11.03
CA GLU A 27 6.45 25.21 11.61
C GLU A 27 6.01 23.98 10.80
N GLU A 28 6.06 24.01 9.46
CA GLU A 28 5.68 22.86 8.64
C GLU A 28 6.68 21.69 8.73
N THR A 29 7.99 21.96 8.88
CA THR A 29 8.99 20.87 9.08
C THR A 29 8.82 20.12 10.40
N LEU A 30 8.16 20.72 11.40
CA LEU A 30 7.82 20.03 12.65
C LEU A 30 6.60 19.09 12.52
N LEU A 31 5.86 19.15 11.41
CA LEU A 31 4.67 18.33 11.17
C LEU A 31 4.98 16.97 10.54
N PHE A 32 6.18 16.79 9.99
CA PHE A 32 6.60 15.53 9.39
C PHE A 32 7.24 14.59 10.42
N PRO A 33 7.09 13.27 10.26
CA PRO A 33 7.82 12.31 11.08
C PRO A 33 9.32 12.46 10.81
N LYS A 34 10.12 12.51 11.88
CA LYS A 34 11.58 12.66 11.75
C LYS A 34 12.24 11.32 11.49
N PRO A 35 13.32 11.27 10.69
CA PRO A 35 14.17 10.10 10.61
C PRO A 35 14.65 9.65 11.99
N ASP A 36 14.60 8.35 12.23
CA ASP A 36 15.06 7.70 13.44
C ASP A 36 16.16 6.66 13.12
N ASN A 37 16.56 5.86 14.12
CA ASN A 37 17.59 4.83 13.95
C ASN A 37 17.06 3.54 13.28
N SER A 38 15.88 3.58 12.66
CA SER A 38 15.32 2.43 11.95
C SER A 38 16.05 2.14 10.64
N VAL A 39 15.93 0.90 10.18
CA VAL A 39 16.58 0.44 8.95
C VAL A 39 15.57 0.30 7.81
N GLU A 40 16.01 0.66 6.61
CA GLU A 40 15.25 0.38 5.40
C GLU A 40 15.22 -1.14 5.13
N LEU A 41 14.06 -1.67 4.75
CA LEU A 41 13.90 -3.07 4.39
C LEU A 41 14.57 -3.39 3.04
N LYS A 42 15.75 -4.01 3.08
CA LYS A 42 16.59 -4.32 1.92
C LYS A 42 16.77 -5.82 1.68
N GLY A 43 17.35 -6.15 0.53
CA GLY A 43 17.62 -7.53 0.10
C GLY A 43 16.54 -8.11 -0.81
N SER A 44 16.74 -9.37 -1.19
CA SER A 44 15.79 -10.19 -1.92
C SER A 44 14.46 -10.32 -1.17
N PRO A 45 13.34 -10.62 -1.86
CA PRO A 45 12.05 -10.80 -1.20
C PRO A 45 12.07 -11.78 -0.01
N ALA A 46 12.79 -12.90 -0.13
CA ALA A 46 12.98 -13.87 0.95
C ALA A 46 13.75 -13.28 2.15
N GLU A 47 14.82 -12.52 1.89
CA GLU A 47 15.59 -11.85 2.94
C GLU A 47 14.76 -10.84 3.72
N ARG A 48 13.92 -10.07 3.01
CA ARG A 48 13.02 -9.09 3.60
C ARG A 48 12.02 -9.75 4.55
N VAL A 49 11.30 -10.78 4.10
CA VAL A 49 10.35 -11.50 4.97
C VAL A 49 11.04 -12.10 6.18
N LEU A 50 12.21 -12.74 5.99
CA LEU A 50 12.92 -13.33 7.12
C LEU A 50 13.39 -12.27 8.13
N ALA A 51 13.83 -11.09 7.68
CA ALA A 51 14.20 -9.99 8.56
C ALA A 51 13.01 -9.55 9.43
N LEU A 52 11.83 -9.41 8.83
CA LEU A 52 10.60 -9.06 9.54
C LEU A 52 10.20 -10.14 10.56
N LEU A 53 10.16 -11.40 10.14
CA LEU A 53 9.79 -12.52 11.01
C LEU A 53 10.80 -12.76 12.14
N SER A 54 12.08 -12.48 11.92
CA SER A 54 13.15 -12.67 12.93
C SER A 54 13.29 -11.49 13.88
N SER A 55 12.74 -10.33 13.51
CA SER A 55 12.75 -9.13 14.38
C SER A 55 11.75 -9.19 15.53
N GLN A 56 10.88 -10.20 15.54
CA GLN A 56 9.76 -10.31 16.46
C GLN A 56 9.82 -11.61 17.27
N THR A 57 9.25 -11.57 18.47
CA THR A 57 8.99 -12.77 19.28
C THR A 57 7.50 -13.09 19.28
N PHE A 58 7.15 -14.26 18.75
CA PHE A 58 5.77 -14.73 18.71
C PHE A 58 5.50 -15.62 19.92
N LYS A 59 5.01 -15.02 21.01
CA LYS A 59 4.65 -15.75 22.25
C LYS A 59 3.37 -16.56 22.09
N GLU A 60 2.46 -16.07 21.26
CA GLU A 60 1.20 -16.73 20.94
C GLU A 60 1.22 -17.25 19.50
N VAL A 61 0.36 -18.21 19.22
CA VAL A 61 0.19 -18.75 17.88
C VAL A 61 -0.45 -17.67 17.02
N LEU A 62 0.14 -17.43 15.83
CA LEU A 62 -0.41 -16.46 14.90
C LEU A 62 -1.87 -16.82 14.53
N PRO A 63 -2.74 -15.80 14.40
CA PRO A 63 -4.15 -16.03 14.13
C PRO A 63 -4.35 -16.67 12.75
N LEU A 64 -5.50 -17.33 12.58
CA LEU A 64 -5.91 -17.87 11.28
C LEU A 64 -6.10 -16.78 10.21
N GLY A 65 -6.21 -15.51 10.62
CA GLY A 65 -6.22 -14.35 9.72
C GLY A 65 -7.36 -14.45 8.72
N GLU A 66 -7.03 -14.38 7.44
CA GLU A 66 -8.01 -14.41 6.34
C GLU A 66 -8.56 -15.81 6.04
N THR A 67 -8.02 -16.85 6.67
CA THR A 67 -8.45 -18.23 6.45
C THR A 67 -9.87 -18.43 6.96
N GLN A 68 -10.82 -18.53 6.03
CA GLN A 68 -12.23 -18.78 6.33
C GLN A 68 -12.44 -20.23 6.76
N ILE A 69 -12.85 -20.43 8.01
CA ILE A 69 -13.18 -21.74 8.58
C ILE A 69 -14.17 -21.55 9.75
N THR A 70 -15.20 -22.40 9.83
CA THR A 70 -16.13 -22.36 10.98
C THR A 70 -15.53 -23.05 12.20
N GLN A 71 -16.09 -22.79 13.38
CA GLN A 71 -15.63 -23.44 14.62
C GLN A 71 -15.77 -24.97 14.54
N GLU A 72 -16.87 -25.47 13.99
CA GLU A 72 -17.14 -26.91 13.85
C GLU A 72 -16.12 -27.56 12.89
N GLN A 73 -15.81 -26.88 11.77
CA GLN A 73 -14.80 -27.34 10.81
C GLN A 73 -13.40 -27.37 11.42
N LEU A 74 -13.07 -26.36 12.24
CA LEU A 74 -11.80 -26.28 12.95
C LEU A 74 -11.68 -27.40 13.99
N GLU A 75 -12.75 -27.70 14.72
CA GLU A 75 -12.80 -28.80 15.69
C GLU A 75 -12.66 -30.18 15.02
N GLU A 76 -13.29 -30.39 13.88
CA GLU A 76 -13.15 -31.62 13.08
C GLU A 76 -11.69 -31.83 12.65
N ILE A 77 -11.08 -30.79 12.06
CA ILE A 77 -9.67 -30.83 11.67
C ILE A 77 -8.78 -31.02 12.89
N LYS A 78 -9.07 -30.36 14.01
CA LYS A 78 -8.31 -30.51 15.25
C LYS A 78 -8.31 -31.96 15.71
N ALA A 79 -9.48 -32.59 15.82
CA ALA A 79 -9.60 -33.98 16.24
C ALA A 79 -8.79 -34.93 15.32
N PHE A 80 -8.84 -34.69 14.01
CA PHE A 80 -8.03 -35.41 13.05
C PHE A 80 -6.52 -35.22 13.29
N THR A 81 -6.06 -33.97 13.43
CA THR A 81 -4.63 -33.68 13.63
C THR A 81 -4.10 -34.22 14.96
N ASP A 82 -4.89 -34.16 16.03
CA ASP A 82 -4.53 -34.71 17.34
C ASP A 82 -4.32 -36.23 17.27
N ALA A 83 -5.23 -36.94 16.60
CA ALA A 83 -5.12 -38.38 16.40
C ALA A 83 -3.89 -38.75 15.57
N LEU A 84 -3.66 -38.04 14.46
CA LEU A 84 -2.55 -38.31 13.55
C LEU A 84 -1.18 -38.05 14.21
N VAL A 85 -1.05 -36.95 14.95
CA VAL A 85 0.16 -36.63 15.73
C VAL A 85 0.42 -37.66 16.81
N LYS A 86 -0.64 -38.08 17.53
CA LYS A 86 -0.54 -39.10 18.59
C LYS A 86 -0.12 -40.47 18.04
N GLU A 87 -0.72 -40.90 16.93
CA GLU A 87 -0.38 -42.16 16.26
C GLU A 87 1.10 -42.24 15.88
N HIS A 88 1.67 -41.13 15.42
CA HIS A 88 3.08 -41.04 15.02
C HIS A 88 4.03 -40.73 16.18
N GLY A 89 3.52 -40.56 17.41
CA GLY A 89 4.33 -40.25 18.59
C GLY A 89 5.10 -38.93 18.49
N ALA A 90 4.63 -37.98 17.68
CA ALA A 90 5.33 -36.71 17.43
C ALA A 90 5.20 -35.75 18.63
N LYS A 91 6.34 -35.27 19.15
CA LYS A 91 6.40 -34.49 20.39
C LYS A 91 6.78 -33.03 20.15
N THR A 92 7.82 -32.81 19.34
CA THR A 92 8.33 -31.47 19.00
C THR A 92 7.48 -30.77 17.95
N GLN A 93 7.60 -29.44 17.82
CA GLN A 93 6.87 -28.73 16.77
C GLN A 93 7.30 -29.23 15.39
N LYS A 94 8.60 -29.46 15.17
CA LYS A 94 9.13 -29.98 13.91
C LYS A 94 8.61 -31.38 13.58
N GLU A 95 8.54 -32.31 14.53
CA GLU A 95 7.97 -33.65 14.31
C GLU A 95 6.48 -33.57 13.95
N LYS A 96 5.71 -32.75 14.69
CA LYS A 96 4.28 -32.55 14.42
C LYS A 96 4.07 -32.00 13.01
N HIS A 97 4.78 -30.93 12.66
CA HIS A 97 4.73 -30.35 11.32
C HIS A 97 5.06 -31.39 10.24
N GLN A 98 6.13 -32.17 10.41
CA GLN A 98 6.52 -33.17 9.42
C GLN A 98 5.46 -34.25 9.18
N VAL A 99 4.77 -34.70 10.23
CA VAL A 99 3.65 -35.65 10.11
C VAL A 99 2.51 -35.05 9.29
N LEU A 100 2.10 -33.83 9.64
CA LEU A 100 1.02 -33.10 8.99
C LEU A 100 1.34 -32.76 7.52
N PHE A 101 2.55 -32.24 7.28
CA PHE A 101 3.05 -31.87 5.95
C PHE A 101 3.14 -33.08 5.01
N LYS A 102 3.67 -34.22 5.50
CA LYS A 102 3.72 -35.47 4.74
C LYS A 102 2.32 -35.99 4.42
N TRP A 103 1.37 -35.86 5.35
CA TRP A 103 -0.01 -36.24 5.10
C TRP A 103 -0.60 -35.41 3.95
N ILE A 104 -0.45 -34.08 3.99
CA ILE A 104 -0.95 -33.20 2.92
C ILE A 104 -0.36 -33.61 1.56
N GLY A 105 0.97 -33.73 1.46
CA GLY A 105 1.65 -34.07 0.21
C GLY A 105 1.39 -35.50 -0.32
N ARG A 106 0.82 -36.39 0.50
CA ARG A 106 0.42 -37.75 0.10
C ARG A 106 -1.04 -37.84 -0.31
N HIS A 107 -1.91 -37.08 0.34
CA HIS A 107 -3.35 -37.25 0.22
C HIS A 107 -4.00 -36.19 -0.66
N VAL A 108 -3.49 -34.96 -0.67
CA VAL A 108 -4.07 -33.86 -1.45
C VAL A 108 -3.51 -33.90 -2.88
N LYS A 109 -4.40 -33.74 -3.86
CA LYS A 109 -4.08 -33.65 -5.29
C LYS A 109 -4.22 -32.21 -5.77
N TYR A 110 -3.35 -31.80 -6.70
CA TYR A 110 -3.46 -30.48 -7.30
C TYR A 110 -4.63 -30.45 -8.29
N GLY A 111 -5.56 -29.52 -8.07
CA GLY A 111 -6.71 -29.30 -8.93
C GLY A 111 -6.30 -28.57 -10.20
N HIS A 112 -6.51 -29.18 -11.35
CA HIS A 112 -6.30 -28.55 -12.67
C HIS A 112 -7.60 -28.40 -13.47
N VAL A 113 -8.71 -28.96 -12.97
CA VAL A 113 -10.01 -28.98 -13.64
C VAL A 113 -11.04 -28.48 -12.63
N TYR A 114 -11.89 -27.54 -13.05
CA TYR A 114 -13.04 -27.09 -12.26
C TYR A 114 -14.05 -28.24 -12.11
N ASP A 115 -13.79 -29.18 -11.21
CA ASP A 115 -14.81 -30.12 -10.75
C ASP A 115 -15.88 -29.32 -9.99
N PRO A 116 -17.13 -29.24 -10.50
CA PRO A 116 -18.20 -28.46 -9.88
C PRO A 116 -18.61 -29.01 -8.50
N LYS A 117 -18.13 -30.19 -8.11
CA LYS A 117 -18.36 -30.77 -6.78
C LYS A 117 -17.43 -30.20 -5.71
N ILE A 118 -16.36 -29.50 -6.11
CA ILE A 118 -15.40 -28.88 -5.20
C ILE A 118 -15.83 -27.43 -4.99
N PRO A 119 -16.32 -27.05 -3.80
CA PRO A 119 -16.93 -25.74 -3.59
C PRO A 119 -15.93 -24.58 -3.70
N ASP A 120 -14.71 -24.77 -3.19
CA ASP A 120 -13.66 -23.75 -3.19
C ASP A 120 -12.26 -24.38 -3.06
N TYR A 121 -11.44 -24.25 -4.10
CA TYR A 121 -10.07 -24.80 -4.14
C TYR A 121 -9.07 -24.04 -3.26
N ASN A 122 -9.44 -22.89 -2.70
CA ASN A 122 -8.62 -22.12 -1.76
C ASN A 122 -8.93 -22.48 -0.30
N SER A 123 -10.09 -23.07 -0.01
CA SER A 123 -10.53 -23.34 1.36
C SER A 123 -9.71 -24.46 2.01
N ALA A 124 -9.26 -24.22 3.24
CA ALA A 124 -8.63 -25.24 4.08
C ALA A 124 -9.56 -26.44 4.29
N TYR A 125 -10.84 -26.19 4.62
CA TYR A 125 -11.80 -27.25 4.88
C TYR A 125 -12.17 -28.03 3.62
N THR A 126 -12.34 -27.36 2.47
CA THR A 126 -12.53 -28.06 1.20
C THR A 126 -11.31 -28.93 0.86
N THR A 127 -10.10 -28.40 1.04
CA THR A 127 -8.86 -29.17 0.83
C THR A 127 -8.81 -30.40 1.74
N PHE A 128 -9.17 -30.23 3.02
CA PHE A 128 -9.24 -31.33 3.99
C PHE A 128 -10.28 -32.37 3.59
N LYS A 129 -11.50 -31.97 3.21
CA LYS A 129 -12.61 -32.88 2.96
C LYS A 129 -12.48 -33.62 1.62
N TYR A 130 -12.16 -32.89 0.56
CA TYR A 130 -12.15 -33.40 -0.82
C TYR A 130 -10.76 -33.84 -1.30
N LYS A 131 -9.71 -33.54 -0.52
CA LYS A 131 -8.31 -33.85 -0.84
C LYS A 131 -7.88 -33.30 -2.20
N ASN A 132 -8.39 -32.12 -2.55
CA ASN A 132 -8.13 -31.46 -3.82
C ASN A 132 -8.10 -29.94 -3.62
N ALA A 133 -7.08 -29.27 -4.15
CA ALA A 133 -6.83 -27.84 -3.97
C ALA A 133 -5.87 -27.28 -5.01
N ILE A 134 -5.80 -25.95 -5.08
CA ILE A 134 -4.68 -25.22 -5.69
C ILE A 134 -3.72 -24.71 -4.60
N CYS A 135 -2.61 -24.07 -4.98
CA CYS A 135 -1.55 -23.66 -4.04
C CYS A 135 -2.05 -22.95 -2.77
N GLN A 136 -3.06 -22.10 -2.88
CA GLN A 136 -3.68 -21.43 -1.74
C GLN A 136 -4.36 -22.43 -0.78
N GLY A 137 -5.12 -23.40 -1.27
CA GLY A 137 -5.79 -24.40 -0.43
C GLY A 137 -4.81 -25.32 0.30
N TYR A 138 -3.70 -25.69 -0.34
CA TYR A 138 -2.59 -26.38 0.33
C TYR A 138 -2.03 -25.56 1.49
N SER A 139 -1.76 -24.28 1.26
CA SER A 139 -1.16 -23.38 2.24
C SER A 139 -2.10 -23.07 3.40
N ASN A 140 -3.39 -22.86 3.10
CA ASN A 140 -4.45 -22.65 4.09
C ASN A 140 -4.67 -23.92 4.93
N LEU A 141 -4.68 -25.11 4.32
CA LEU A 141 -4.79 -26.36 5.07
C LEU A 141 -3.58 -26.58 5.98
N LEU A 142 -2.37 -26.34 5.49
CA LEU A 142 -1.16 -26.45 6.31
C LEU A 142 -1.21 -25.46 7.48
N LYS A 143 -1.66 -24.22 7.25
CA LYS A 143 -1.86 -23.21 8.31
C LYS A 143 -2.82 -23.73 9.38
N VAL A 144 -3.99 -24.23 8.99
CA VAL A 144 -4.99 -24.77 9.94
C VAL A 144 -4.43 -25.98 10.69
N PHE A 145 -3.77 -26.92 10.01
CA PHE A 145 -3.13 -28.08 10.64
C PHE A 145 -2.07 -27.67 11.68
N CYS A 146 -1.26 -26.67 11.38
CA CYS A 146 -0.27 -26.16 12.32
C CYS A 146 -0.95 -25.43 13.48
N HIS A 147 -1.96 -24.61 13.20
CA HIS A 147 -2.69 -23.83 14.21
C HIS A 147 -3.37 -24.74 15.25
N THR A 148 -4.00 -25.84 14.83
CA THR A 148 -4.62 -26.80 15.77
C THR A 148 -3.60 -27.50 16.67
N GLN A 149 -2.32 -27.51 16.28
CA GLN A 149 -1.20 -28.08 17.04
C GLN A 149 -0.35 -27.05 17.77
N GLY A 150 -0.80 -25.79 17.82
CA GLY A 150 -0.11 -24.71 18.52
C GLY A 150 1.13 -24.18 17.79
N ILE A 151 1.13 -24.23 16.45
CA ILE A 151 2.28 -23.85 15.61
C ILE A 151 1.89 -22.68 14.69
N SER A 152 2.69 -21.62 14.72
CA SER A 152 2.54 -20.46 13.83
C SER A 152 2.98 -20.81 12.41
N ALA A 153 2.06 -20.69 11.45
CA ALA A 153 2.30 -21.03 10.04
C ALA A 153 1.62 -20.04 9.08
N PRO A 154 1.94 -18.73 9.15
CA PRO A 154 1.34 -17.72 8.27
C PRO A 154 1.50 -18.09 6.80
N VAL A 155 0.47 -17.77 6.01
CA VAL A 155 0.53 -17.90 4.56
C VAL A 155 1.26 -16.70 3.99
N VAL A 156 2.03 -17.00 2.94
CA VAL A 156 2.69 -16.03 2.08
C VAL A 156 2.08 -16.12 0.71
N ASN A 157 1.69 -14.96 0.18
CA ASN A 157 1.29 -14.81 -1.21
C ASN A 157 2.37 -14.06 -1.97
N GLY A 158 2.67 -14.53 -3.17
CA GLY A 158 3.61 -13.87 -4.05
C GLY A 158 3.75 -14.57 -5.38
N LEU A 159 4.95 -14.54 -5.93
CA LEU A 159 5.26 -15.16 -7.22
C LEU A 159 6.23 -16.33 -7.04
N ALA A 160 6.15 -17.32 -7.92
CA ALA A 160 7.15 -18.38 -7.99
C ALA A 160 7.72 -18.52 -9.40
N ARG A 161 9.06 -18.60 -9.50
CA ARG A 161 9.82 -18.79 -10.75
C ARG A 161 10.33 -20.22 -10.86
N PHE A 162 9.44 -21.17 -11.12
CA PHE A 162 9.88 -22.53 -11.40
C PHE A 162 10.47 -22.61 -12.81
N ASN A 163 11.63 -23.24 -12.94
CA ASN A 163 12.39 -23.35 -14.21
C ASN A 163 11.58 -23.94 -15.38
N THR A 164 10.44 -24.56 -15.10
CA THR A 164 9.56 -25.24 -16.06
C THR A 164 8.47 -24.34 -16.68
N LEU A 165 8.21 -23.15 -16.13
CA LEU A 165 7.01 -22.36 -16.47
C LEU A 165 7.32 -20.99 -17.09
N GLY A 166 8.60 -20.69 -17.34
CA GLY A 166 9.04 -19.45 -17.98
C GLY A 166 8.80 -18.23 -17.10
N ASN A 167 7.60 -17.64 -17.20
CA ASN A 167 7.22 -16.46 -16.43
C ASN A 167 6.83 -16.81 -14.98
N PRO A 168 7.11 -15.93 -14.00
CA PRO A 168 6.61 -16.13 -12.64
C PRO A 168 5.08 -16.17 -12.63
N PHE A 169 4.50 -17.04 -11.83
CA PHE A 169 3.05 -17.10 -11.61
C PHE A 169 2.71 -16.93 -10.14
N GLY A 170 1.45 -16.56 -9.87
CA GLY A 170 0.93 -16.41 -8.51
C GLY A 170 1.02 -17.72 -7.75
N HIS A 171 1.63 -17.68 -6.57
CA HIS A 171 1.85 -18.85 -5.73
C HIS A 171 1.63 -18.53 -4.26
N ALA A 172 1.26 -19.55 -3.49
CA ALA A 172 1.06 -19.46 -2.05
C ALA A 172 1.81 -20.60 -1.36
N TRP A 173 2.44 -20.27 -0.23
CA TRP A 173 3.15 -21.21 0.64
C TRP A 173 3.14 -20.69 2.08
N ASN A 174 3.83 -21.35 3.02
CA ASN A 174 3.90 -20.92 4.41
C ASN A 174 5.35 -20.64 4.84
N TYR A 175 5.50 -19.69 5.76
CA TYR A 175 6.61 -19.72 6.71
C TYR A 175 6.10 -20.35 8.00
N VAL A 176 6.87 -21.25 8.61
CA VAL A 176 6.46 -21.99 9.81
C VAL A 176 7.51 -21.84 10.90
N LEU A 177 7.08 -21.43 12.08
CA LEU A 177 7.94 -21.30 13.26
C LEU A 177 7.97 -22.64 14.01
N LEU A 178 9.10 -23.33 13.96
CA LEU A 178 9.30 -24.66 14.55
C LEU A 178 10.48 -24.63 15.50
N ASP A 179 10.21 -24.87 16.78
CA ASP A 179 11.22 -25.01 17.84
C ASP A 179 12.21 -23.80 17.84
N GLY A 180 11.65 -22.59 17.68
CA GLY A 180 12.39 -21.32 17.67
C GLY A 180 13.05 -20.93 16.34
N ARG A 181 12.85 -21.71 15.25
CA ARG A 181 13.42 -21.43 13.93
C ARG A 181 12.36 -21.32 12.85
N TRP A 182 12.55 -20.41 11.90
CA TRP A 182 11.67 -20.25 10.76
C TRP A 182 12.03 -21.22 9.63
N TYR A 183 11.01 -21.80 9.00
CA TYR A 183 11.14 -22.69 7.86
C TYR A 183 10.24 -22.21 6.73
N VAL A 184 10.72 -22.30 5.50
CA VAL A 184 9.86 -22.22 4.32
C VAL A 184 9.25 -23.58 4.08
N SER A 185 7.92 -23.62 4.00
CA SER A 185 7.14 -24.84 3.86
C SER A 185 6.10 -24.67 2.76
N ASP A 186 6.35 -25.27 1.61
CA ASP A 186 5.44 -25.29 0.46
C ASP A 186 4.92 -26.72 0.28
N ALA A 187 3.70 -26.94 0.75
CA ALA A 187 3.03 -28.24 0.73
C ALA A 187 2.59 -28.65 -0.69
N THR A 188 2.43 -27.70 -1.61
CA THR A 188 2.10 -27.97 -3.00
C THR A 188 3.27 -28.67 -3.70
N ASN A 189 4.48 -28.18 -3.48
CA ASN A 189 5.69 -28.68 -4.15
C ASN A 189 6.57 -29.58 -3.26
N LYS A 190 6.11 -29.91 -2.05
CA LYS A 190 6.84 -30.73 -1.06
C LYS A 190 8.21 -30.14 -0.69
N ILE A 191 8.30 -28.81 -0.69
CA ILE A 191 9.50 -28.07 -0.32
C ILE A 191 9.45 -27.77 1.18
N PHE A 192 10.56 -28.06 1.86
CA PHE A 192 10.73 -27.75 3.28
C PHE A 192 12.21 -27.44 3.56
N TYR A 193 12.52 -26.17 3.81
CA TYR A 193 13.88 -25.68 4.05
C TYR A 193 13.92 -24.78 5.29
N GLU A 194 15.04 -24.77 6.02
CA GLU A 194 15.30 -23.74 7.02
C GLU A 194 15.37 -22.37 6.31
N ALA A 195 14.67 -21.37 6.84
CA ALA A 195 14.51 -20.09 6.16
C ALA A 195 15.82 -19.29 6.06
N ASP A 196 16.80 -19.59 6.92
CA ASP A 196 18.16 -19.03 6.82
C ASP A 196 18.90 -19.51 5.57
N ASP A 197 18.50 -20.64 4.96
CA ASP A 197 19.08 -21.16 3.72
C ASP A 197 18.39 -20.55 2.48
N LYS A 198 18.40 -19.21 2.43
CA LYS A 198 17.65 -18.38 1.47
C LYS A 198 17.98 -18.71 0.01
N GLY A 199 19.20 -19.18 -0.24
CA GLY A 199 19.65 -19.59 -1.57
C GLY A 199 18.85 -20.75 -2.16
N ARG A 200 18.26 -21.62 -1.33
CA ARG A 200 17.51 -22.80 -1.78
C ARG A 200 16.11 -22.50 -2.30
N PHE A 201 15.57 -21.33 -2.01
CA PHE A 201 14.20 -20.96 -2.37
C PHE A 201 14.10 -19.54 -2.94
N ASN A 202 15.19 -19.02 -3.53
CA ASN A 202 15.20 -17.70 -4.19
C ASN A 202 14.20 -17.56 -5.35
N PHE A 203 13.65 -18.66 -5.85
CA PHE A 203 12.57 -18.68 -6.84
C PHE A 203 11.20 -18.37 -6.22
N LEU A 204 11.04 -18.45 -4.90
CA LEU A 204 9.85 -18.00 -4.18
C LEU A 204 10.03 -16.52 -3.84
N LEU A 205 9.17 -15.69 -4.40
CA LEU A 205 9.23 -14.24 -4.31
C LEU A 205 8.05 -13.76 -3.45
N PRO A 206 8.17 -13.77 -2.12
CA PRO A 206 7.10 -13.32 -1.23
C PRO A 206 6.73 -11.86 -1.49
N GLU A 207 5.44 -11.58 -1.57
CA GLU A 207 4.91 -10.22 -1.74
C GLU A 207 4.04 -9.76 -0.58
N ARG A 208 3.43 -10.71 0.15
CA ARG A 208 2.49 -10.44 1.22
C ARG A 208 2.53 -11.52 2.30
N LEU A 209 2.35 -11.11 3.56
CA LEU A 209 2.07 -11.98 4.70
C LEU A 209 0.58 -11.85 5.07
N ASP A 210 -0.08 -12.96 5.39
CA ASP A 210 -1.52 -13.01 5.68
C ASP A 210 -1.89 -12.65 7.14
N PHE A 211 -1.02 -11.91 7.83
CA PHE A 211 -1.22 -11.44 9.19
C PHE A 211 -0.61 -10.05 9.39
N ASN A 212 -1.08 -9.35 10.41
CA ASN A 212 -0.55 -8.04 10.78
C ASN A 212 0.80 -8.21 11.46
N LEU A 213 1.83 -7.53 10.95
CA LEU A 213 3.17 -7.58 11.54
C LEU A 213 3.22 -6.89 12.90
N TRP A 214 2.60 -5.72 12.99
CA TRP A 214 2.54 -4.91 14.20
C TRP A 214 1.19 -4.22 14.31
N GLU A 215 0.82 -3.89 15.53
CA GLU A 215 -0.35 -3.10 15.84
C GLU A 215 -0.04 -2.27 17.10
N ASP A 216 -0.25 -0.96 17.01
CA ASP A 216 -0.17 -0.04 18.14
C ASP A 216 -1.53 0.63 18.37
N ASP A 217 -1.63 1.56 19.32
CA ASP A 217 -2.90 2.24 19.64
C ASP A 217 -3.50 3.04 18.48
N SER A 218 -2.68 3.40 17.49
CA SER A 218 -3.02 4.26 16.37
C SER A 218 -3.15 3.53 15.03
N MET A 219 -2.40 2.46 14.81
CA MET A 219 -2.23 1.88 13.47
C MET A 219 -2.04 0.36 13.48
N VAL A 220 -2.35 -0.24 12.32
CA VAL A 220 -2.04 -1.63 11.98
C VAL A 220 -1.07 -1.63 10.80
N TYR A 221 -0.02 -2.45 10.92
CA TYR A 221 1.05 -2.54 9.93
C TYR A 221 1.14 -3.95 9.36
N ALA A 222 1.32 -4.04 8.05
CA ALA A 222 1.41 -5.31 7.33
C ALA A 222 2.55 -5.31 6.31
N TYR A 223 2.97 -6.49 5.89
CA TYR A 223 3.80 -6.66 4.70
C TYR A 223 2.90 -6.85 3.49
N GLU A 224 2.76 -5.83 2.65
CA GLU A 224 1.97 -5.89 1.42
C GLU A 224 2.79 -5.34 0.25
N LYS A 225 2.68 -6.00 -0.91
CA LYS A 225 3.38 -5.61 -2.15
C LYS A 225 4.89 -5.38 -1.94
N ARG A 226 5.51 -6.20 -1.08
CA ARG A 226 6.94 -6.17 -0.70
C ARG A 226 7.38 -4.99 0.17
N GLU A 227 6.42 -4.26 0.74
CA GLU A 227 6.66 -3.04 1.50
C GLU A 227 6.01 -3.11 2.89
N ILE A 228 6.62 -2.42 3.86
CA ILE A 228 5.99 -2.23 5.18
C ILE A 228 4.93 -1.16 5.01
N THR A 229 3.68 -1.58 5.17
CA THR A 229 2.50 -0.81 4.82
C THR A 229 1.70 -0.46 6.05
N VAL A 230 1.34 0.82 6.20
CA VAL A 230 0.23 1.21 7.09
C VAL A 230 -1.06 0.73 6.44
N LEU A 231 -1.60 -0.37 6.99
CA LEU A 231 -2.78 -1.06 6.45
C LEU A 231 -4.07 -0.43 6.96
N ARG A 232 -4.08 0.04 8.20
CA ARG A 232 -5.25 0.66 8.82
C ARG A 232 -4.86 1.73 9.81
N VAL A 233 -5.62 2.82 9.81
CA VAL A 233 -5.52 3.90 10.79
C VAL A 233 -6.72 3.76 11.73
N LYS A 234 -6.45 3.61 13.02
CA LYS A 234 -7.46 3.59 14.08
C LYS A 234 -7.94 5.02 14.33
N ALA A 235 -9.14 5.16 14.90
CA ALA A 235 -9.70 6.48 15.18
C ALA A 235 -8.72 7.30 16.04
N PRO A 236 -8.24 8.46 15.57
CA PRO A 236 -7.29 9.26 16.35
C PRO A 236 -7.97 9.74 17.63
N SER A 237 -7.22 9.78 18.72
CA SER A 237 -7.71 10.19 20.04
C SER A 237 -8.17 11.65 20.06
N SER A 238 -7.65 12.49 19.15
CA SER A 238 -8.09 13.87 18.93
C SER A 238 -7.57 14.42 17.59
N GLY A 239 -8.29 15.38 17.02
CA GLY A 239 -7.84 16.17 15.86
C GLY A 239 -8.21 15.61 14.48
N ASN A 240 -7.86 16.39 13.46
CA ASN A 240 -8.09 16.08 12.04
C ASN A 240 -6.80 15.77 11.26
N LYS A 241 -5.64 15.79 11.93
CA LYS A 241 -4.33 15.58 11.34
C LYS A 241 -3.83 14.17 11.61
N LEU A 242 -3.23 13.56 10.59
CA LEU A 242 -2.55 12.29 10.67
C LEU A 242 -1.09 12.47 10.24
N VAL A 243 -0.16 12.23 11.16
CA VAL A 243 1.25 12.09 10.85
C VAL A 243 1.54 10.61 10.68
N VAL A 244 1.93 10.18 9.49
CA VAL A 244 2.31 8.79 9.24
C VAL A 244 3.66 8.54 9.90
N PRO A 245 3.84 7.51 10.75
CA PRO A 245 5.10 7.29 11.45
C PRO A 245 6.26 7.00 10.50
N TYR A 246 7.48 7.35 10.92
CA TYR A 246 8.69 7.06 10.14
C TYR A 246 9.00 5.56 10.10
N SER A 247 8.79 4.88 11.22
CA SER A 247 9.19 3.49 11.40
C SER A 247 8.23 2.71 12.31
N VAL A 248 8.32 1.38 12.24
CA VAL A 248 7.68 0.45 13.16
C VAL A 248 8.60 -0.77 13.34
N GLY A 249 8.72 -1.29 14.56
CA GLY A 249 9.52 -2.49 14.83
C GLY A 249 11.01 -2.36 14.48
N GLY A 250 11.54 -1.13 14.42
CA GLY A 250 12.92 -0.87 13.99
C GLY A 250 13.12 -0.80 12.48
N PHE A 251 12.05 -0.87 11.68
CA PHE A 251 12.11 -0.74 10.22
C PHE A 251 11.36 0.49 9.72
N GLN A 252 11.91 1.12 8.68
CA GLN A 252 11.26 2.24 8.01
C GLN A 252 9.96 1.78 7.34
N ILE A 253 8.89 2.53 7.57
CA ILE A 253 7.63 2.35 6.85
C ILE A 253 7.82 2.92 5.45
N SER A 254 7.46 2.18 4.41
CA SER A 254 7.72 2.60 3.02
C SER A 254 6.44 2.79 2.20
N ASN A 255 5.29 2.36 2.71
CA ASN A 255 4.02 2.46 2.01
C ASN A 255 2.88 2.93 2.93
N PHE A 256 2.06 3.87 2.45
CA PHE A 256 0.86 4.32 3.13
C PHE A 256 -0.36 4.03 2.25
N ASN A 257 -1.05 2.91 2.52
CA ASN A 257 -2.16 2.45 1.67
C ASN A 257 -3.31 1.87 2.53
N PRO A 258 -3.93 2.70 3.39
CA PRO A 258 -4.90 2.21 4.34
C PRO A 258 -6.19 1.75 3.66
N GLU A 259 -6.74 0.62 4.12
CA GLU A 259 -8.04 0.10 3.67
C GLU A 259 -9.21 1.01 4.07
N SER A 260 -9.06 1.71 5.19
CA SER A 260 -10.01 2.71 5.67
C SER A 260 -9.27 3.81 6.41
N LEU A 261 -9.79 5.03 6.28
CA LEU A 261 -9.34 6.18 7.03
C LEU A 261 -10.49 6.71 7.89
N PRO A 262 -10.27 7.02 9.19
CA PRO A 262 -11.29 7.64 10.01
C PRO A 262 -11.76 8.97 9.38
N LYS A 263 -13.08 9.19 9.34
CA LYS A 263 -13.67 10.40 8.73
C LYS A 263 -13.22 11.71 9.36
N THR A 264 -12.65 11.67 10.56
CA THR A 264 -12.07 12.84 11.22
C THR A 264 -10.76 13.28 10.57
N VAL A 265 -10.03 12.38 9.91
CA VAL A 265 -8.75 12.69 9.26
C VAL A 265 -9.01 13.46 7.97
N GLN A 266 -8.54 14.70 7.95
CA GLN A 266 -8.64 15.63 6.81
C GLN A 266 -7.26 16.04 6.30
N GLU A 267 -6.24 15.98 7.16
CA GLU A 267 -4.85 16.32 6.80
C GLU A 267 -3.94 15.12 7.02
N VAL A 268 -3.11 14.78 6.04
CA VAL A 268 -2.12 13.69 6.11
C VAL A 268 -0.72 14.22 5.86
N TYR A 269 0.24 13.83 6.69
CA TYR A 269 1.65 14.22 6.59
C TYR A 269 2.52 12.98 6.40
N LEU A 270 3.21 12.93 5.26
CA LEU A 270 4.06 11.81 4.84
C LEU A 270 5.53 12.17 5.02
N GLY A 271 6.28 11.32 5.71
CA GLY A 271 7.73 11.48 5.88
C GLY A 271 8.55 11.15 4.64
N SER A 272 9.84 11.43 4.71
CA SER A 272 10.82 11.08 3.67
C SER A 272 11.03 9.58 3.46
N ASN A 273 10.57 8.74 4.40
CA ASN A 273 10.57 7.28 4.31
C ASN A 273 9.51 6.72 3.34
N ILE A 274 8.42 7.45 3.11
CA ILE A 274 7.28 6.95 2.33
C ILE A 274 7.63 6.97 0.84
N LYS A 275 7.67 5.78 0.24
CA LYS A 275 7.95 5.57 -1.18
C LYS A 275 6.68 5.48 -2.00
N TYR A 276 5.63 4.91 -1.40
CA TYR A 276 4.39 4.56 -2.08
C TYR A 276 3.17 4.99 -1.26
N ILE A 277 2.10 5.35 -1.98
CA ILE A 277 0.76 5.57 -1.44
C ILE A 277 -0.20 4.55 -2.06
N GLY A 278 0.19 3.29 -1.94
CA GLY A 278 -0.32 2.20 -2.77
C GLY A 278 0.50 1.97 -4.04
N THR A 279 0.32 0.80 -4.64
CA THR A 279 0.92 0.42 -5.92
C THR A 279 -0.02 0.73 -7.06
N GLU A 280 0.46 0.67 -8.31
CA GLU A 280 -0.36 0.96 -9.50
C GLU A 280 -1.68 0.17 -9.56
N ASP A 281 -1.65 -1.09 -9.12
CA ASP A 281 -2.80 -2.00 -9.06
C ASP A 281 -3.59 -1.91 -7.74
N SER A 282 -3.15 -1.11 -6.76
CA SER A 282 -3.79 -1.01 -5.45
C SER A 282 -3.51 0.34 -4.78
N ARG A 283 -4.25 1.38 -5.17
CA ARG A 283 -4.25 2.71 -4.50
C ARG A 283 -5.54 2.92 -3.70
N ARG A 284 -5.66 2.22 -2.57
CA ARG A 284 -6.87 2.23 -1.72
C ARG A 284 -7.19 3.63 -1.19
N LEU A 285 -6.18 4.48 -1.03
CA LEU A 285 -6.36 5.85 -0.52
C LEU A 285 -7.23 6.73 -1.42
N ILE A 286 -7.35 6.42 -2.72
CA ILE A 286 -8.30 7.10 -3.63
C ILE A 286 -9.74 6.88 -3.16
N ASP A 287 -10.05 5.66 -2.70
CA ASP A 287 -11.40 5.28 -2.25
C ASP A 287 -11.60 5.56 -0.76
N SER A 288 -10.59 5.27 0.07
CA SER A 288 -10.68 5.38 1.53
C SER A 288 -10.43 6.80 2.06
N GLY A 289 -9.79 7.66 1.27
CA GLY A 289 -9.38 9.03 1.62
C GLY A 289 -10.44 10.11 1.35
N GLY A 290 -11.73 9.76 1.37
CA GLY A 290 -12.82 10.66 0.94
C GLY A 290 -12.95 11.98 1.71
N GLU A 291 -12.37 12.09 2.91
CA GLU A 291 -12.38 13.32 3.72
C GLU A 291 -11.08 14.14 3.66
N ILE A 292 -10.06 13.66 2.95
CA ILE A 292 -8.76 14.34 2.88
C ILE A 292 -8.90 15.63 2.06
N SER A 293 -8.55 16.75 2.69
CA SER A 293 -8.47 18.08 2.08
C SER A 293 -7.02 18.55 1.89
N LYS A 294 -6.08 18.06 2.71
CA LYS A 294 -4.65 18.33 2.59
C LYS A 294 -3.85 17.04 2.73
N ILE A 295 -2.90 16.84 1.84
CA ILE A 295 -1.82 15.87 2.03
C ILE A 295 -0.50 16.57 1.75
N SER A 296 0.47 16.38 2.64
CA SER A 296 1.78 17.01 2.55
C SER A 296 2.84 15.93 2.54
N VAL A 297 3.87 16.14 1.72
CA VAL A 297 5.04 15.26 1.63
C VAL A 297 6.25 16.04 2.13
N ASP A 298 7.04 15.42 3.01
CA ASP A 298 8.32 15.96 3.46
C ASP A 298 9.15 16.41 2.24
N PRO A 299 9.61 17.67 2.16
CA PRO A 299 10.37 18.18 1.02
C PRO A 299 11.63 17.37 0.69
N THR A 300 12.18 16.66 1.69
CA THR A 300 13.35 15.80 1.54
C THR A 300 13.01 14.40 1.00
N ASN A 301 11.73 14.06 0.84
CA ASN A 301 11.30 12.79 0.27
C ASN A 301 11.88 12.61 -1.16
N PRO A 302 12.57 11.50 -1.45
CA PRO A 302 13.19 11.26 -2.75
C PRO A 302 12.27 10.58 -3.77
N HIS A 303 11.09 10.11 -3.34
CA HIS A 303 10.17 9.27 -4.12
C HIS A 303 8.84 9.93 -4.45
N LEU A 304 8.42 10.88 -3.62
CA LEU A 304 7.17 11.60 -3.74
C LEU A 304 7.43 13.10 -3.63
N GLU A 305 6.55 13.88 -4.24
CA GLU A 305 6.48 15.32 -4.05
C GLU A 305 5.03 15.79 -4.01
N GLU A 306 4.82 16.88 -3.29
CA GLU A 306 3.57 17.61 -3.28
C GLU A 306 3.72 18.86 -4.14
N TYR A 307 2.77 19.08 -5.04
CA TYR A 307 2.66 20.29 -5.84
C TYR A 307 1.21 20.79 -5.82
N LYS A 308 0.99 21.94 -5.16
CA LYS A 308 -0.31 22.64 -5.06
C LYS A 308 -1.46 21.74 -4.57
N GLY A 309 -1.20 20.96 -3.52
CA GLY A 309 -2.09 20.02 -2.88
C GLY A 309 -2.16 18.64 -3.54
N THR A 310 -1.46 18.43 -4.66
CA THR A 310 -1.51 17.18 -5.44
C THR A 310 -0.19 16.41 -5.30
N ILE A 311 -0.27 15.08 -5.17
CA ILE A 311 0.91 14.22 -5.01
C ILE A 311 1.34 13.63 -6.35
N TYR A 312 2.66 13.71 -6.60
CA TYR A 312 3.34 13.21 -7.78
C TYR A 312 4.45 12.23 -7.38
N PRO A 313 4.79 11.27 -8.26
CA PRO A 313 6.03 10.53 -8.13
C PRO A 313 7.22 11.48 -8.34
N LYS A 314 8.33 11.22 -7.67
CA LYS A 314 9.60 11.94 -7.77
C LYS A 314 10.74 10.94 -7.96
N GLY A 315 11.80 11.40 -8.62
CA GLY A 315 13.01 10.62 -8.84
C GLY A 315 13.11 10.07 -10.26
N GLN A 316 14.00 9.10 -10.45
CA GLN A 316 14.33 8.60 -11.78
C GLN A 316 13.12 7.91 -12.43
N GLY A 317 12.73 8.38 -13.63
CA GLY A 317 11.61 7.84 -14.38
C GLY A 317 10.23 8.29 -13.88
N ALA A 318 10.16 9.24 -12.93
CA ALA A 318 8.91 9.84 -12.50
C ALA A 318 8.22 10.61 -13.65
N THR A 319 6.88 10.63 -13.61
CA THR A 319 6.05 11.38 -14.55
C THR A 319 5.39 12.55 -13.84
N ASP A 320 5.03 13.60 -14.58
CA ASP A 320 4.23 14.72 -14.07
C ASP A 320 2.72 14.39 -14.01
N VAL A 321 2.37 13.10 -13.99
CA VAL A 321 0.97 12.64 -13.83
C VAL A 321 0.70 12.45 -12.34
N PRO A 322 -0.39 13.03 -11.80
CA PRO A 322 -0.70 12.90 -10.39
C PRO A 322 -1.01 11.45 -10.01
N ILE A 323 -0.53 11.03 -8.83
CA ILE A 323 -0.86 9.70 -8.27
C ILE A 323 -1.94 9.79 -7.17
N LEU A 324 -2.15 10.97 -6.60
CA LEU A 324 -3.24 11.25 -5.68
C LEU A 324 -3.59 12.74 -5.70
N ILE A 325 -4.88 13.01 -5.85
CA ILE A 325 -5.48 14.32 -5.64
C ILE A 325 -6.43 14.17 -4.44
N PRO A 326 -6.27 14.93 -3.34
CA PRO A 326 -7.16 14.85 -2.18
C PRO A 326 -8.62 15.06 -2.56
N ALA A 327 -9.50 14.18 -2.10
CA ALA A 327 -10.90 14.16 -2.51
C ALA A 327 -11.66 15.48 -2.25
N ARG A 328 -11.21 16.28 -1.27
CA ARG A 328 -11.81 17.57 -0.91
C ARG A 328 -11.05 18.78 -1.50
N LEU A 329 -10.05 18.57 -2.35
CA LEU A 329 -9.32 19.67 -2.99
C LEU A 329 -10.19 20.36 -4.06
N LYS A 330 -10.52 21.62 -3.83
CA LYS A 330 -11.42 22.42 -4.70
C LYS A 330 -10.72 23.06 -5.88
N HIS A 331 -9.47 23.45 -5.69
CA HIS A 331 -8.66 24.12 -6.70
C HIS A 331 -7.47 23.23 -7.03
N ILE A 332 -7.49 22.63 -8.21
CA ILE A 332 -6.41 21.77 -8.68
C ILE A 332 -5.58 22.55 -9.69
N GLN A 333 -4.28 22.62 -9.46
CA GLN A 333 -3.31 23.09 -10.46
C GLN A 333 -2.36 21.94 -10.80
N LEU A 334 -2.45 21.45 -12.03
CA LEU A 334 -1.57 20.38 -12.49
C LEU A 334 -0.18 20.92 -12.84
N LYS A 335 0.84 20.08 -12.69
CA LYS A 335 2.15 20.29 -13.31
C LYS A 335 2.03 20.37 -14.84
N PRO A 336 3.00 21.01 -15.53
CA PRO A 336 3.02 21.05 -16.99
C PRO A 336 3.05 19.64 -17.60
N LEU A 337 2.12 19.35 -18.51
CA LEU A 337 2.02 18.05 -19.18
C LEU A 337 1.98 18.25 -20.69
N LYS A 338 2.97 17.74 -21.44
CA LYS A 338 2.94 17.83 -22.92
C LYS A 338 1.64 17.28 -23.49
N VAL A 339 1.20 16.14 -22.98
CA VAL A 339 -0.08 15.52 -23.30
C VAL A 339 -0.78 15.18 -21.99
N VAL A 340 -2.00 15.69 -21.81
CA VAL A 340 -2.91 15.29 -20.73
C VAL A 340 -3.75 14.15 -21.28
N GLY A 341 -3.33 12.93 -20.99
CA GLY A 341 -3.97 11.71 -21.45
C GLY A 341 -5.27 11.39 -20.69
N LYS A 342 -5.93 10.32 -21.13
CA LYS A 342 -7.16 9.80 -20.51
C LYS A 342 -7.02 9.59 -19.00
N ASN A 343 -8.07 9.97 -18.26
CA ASN A 343 -8.27 9.74 -16.82
C ASN A 343 -7.21 10.35 -15.90
N VAL A 344 -6.52 11.43 -16.31
CA VAL A 344 -5.61 12.18 -15.42
C VAL A 344 -6.36 12.69 -14.19
N ILE A 345 -7.62 13.11 -14.35
CA ILE A 345 -8.54 13.34 -13.24
C ILE A 345 -9.84 12.60 -13.55
N ASN A 346 -10.20 11.62 -12.73
CA ASN A 346 -11.41 10.81 -12.92
C ASN A 346 -12.25 10.80 -11.64
N ALA A 347 -13.56 10.93 -11.79
CA ALA A 347 -14.54 10.81 -10.71
C ALA A 347 -14.29 11.73 -9.50
N HIS A 348 -13.57 12.84 -9.68
CA HIS A 348 -13.17 13.70 -8.56
C HIS A 348 -14.37 14.54 -8.07
N GLN A 349 -14.79 14.30 -6.83
CA GLN A 349 -16.04 14.85 -6.28
C GLN A 349 -15.89 16.26 -5.68
N GLY A 350 -14.67 16.74 -5.46
CA GLY A 350 -14.43 18.03 -4.79
C GLY A 350 -13.98 19.18 -5.68
N VAL A 351 -13.56 18.92 -6.93
CA VAL A 351 -12.88 19.95 -7.74
C VAL A 351 -13.91 20.92 -8.31
N GLU A 352 -13.70 22.22 -8.10
CA GLU A 352 -14.51 23.30 -8.62
C GLU A 352 -13.77 24.08 -9.73
N VAL A 353 -12.45 24.23 -9.57
CA VAL A 353 -11.58 24.94 -10.51
C VAL A 353 -10.36 24.08 -10.85
N LEU A 354 -10.11 23.88 -12.14
CA LEU A 354 -8.93 23.19 -12.67
C LEU A 354 -8.07 24.17 -13.48
N THR A 355 -6.79 24.24 -13.16
CA THR A 355 -5.81 25.06 -13.88
C THR A 355 -4.73 24.19 -14.50
N PHE A 356 -4.55 24.30 -15.81
CA PHE A 356 -3.42 23.69 -16.52
C PHE A 356 -2.24 24.67 -16.54
N ALA A 357 -1.03 24.19 -16.24
CA ALA A 357 0.16 25.03 -16.23
C ALA A 357 0.76 25.22 -17.63
N GLU A 358 1.39 26.38 -17.85
CA GLU A 358 2.17 26.66 -19.07
C GLU A 358 3.16 25.53 -19.38
N GLY A 359 3.25 25.17 -20.66
CA GLY A 359 3.95 23.98 -21.13
C GLY A 359 3.02 22.80 -21.44
N THR A 360 1.75 22.89 -21.01
CA THR A 360 0.70 21.94 -21.43
C THR A 360 0.27 22.18 -22.87
N GLU A 361 0.30 21.16 -23.74
CA GLU A 361 0.08 21.35 -25.20
C GLU A 361 -1.19 20.67 -25.73
N VAL A 362 -1.44 19.41 -25.35
CA VAL A 362 -2.57 18.62 -25.86
C VAL A 362 -3.40 18.09 -24.70
N ILE A 363 -4.72 18.23 -24.79
CA ILE A 363 -5.67 17.65 -23.83
C ILE A 363 -6.54 16.65 -24.59
N GLU A 364 -6.36 15.36 -24.31
CA GLU A 364 -7.02 14.27 -25.04
C GLU A 364 -8.45 13.99 -24.56
N ASP A 365 -9.17 13.13 -25.27
CA ASP A 365 -10.50 12.71 -24.85
C ASP A 365 -10.45 12.02 -23.49
N TYR A 366 -11.45 12.33 -22.65
CA TYR A 366 -11.57 11.80 -21.29
C TYR A 366 -10.39 12.16 -20.37
N ALA A 367 -9.61 13.20 -20.68
CA ALA A 367 -8.53 13.65 -19.81
C ALA A 367 -9.00 14.01 -18.40
N VAL A 368 -10.16 14.66 -18.32
CA VAL A 368 -10.89 14.94 -17.10
C VAL A 368 -12.30 14.36 -17.25
N GLU A 369 -12.63 13.37 -16.44
CA GLU A 369 -13.86 12.60 -16.58
C GLU A 369 -14.65 12.56 -15.26
N ALA A 370 -15.98 12.66 -15.35
CA ALA A 370 -16.91 12.42 -14.25
C ALA A 370 -16.66 13.32 -13.01
N CYS A 371 -16.31 14.59 -13.23
CA CYS A 371 -16.08 15.57 -12.16
C CYS A 371 -17.28 16.53 -12.04
N PRO A 372 -18.33 16.19 -11.24
CA PRO A 372 -19.61 16.90 -11.27
C PRO A 372 -19.56 18.30 -10.66
N GLN A 373 -18.55 18.61 -9.83
CA GLN A 373 -18.39 19.94 -9.22
C GLN A 373 -17.53 20.89 -10.08
N LEU A 374 -16.88 20.40 -11.13
CA LEU A 374 -15.93 21.20 -11.92
C LEU A 374 -16.66 22.22 -12.77
N VAL A 375 -16.60 23.50 -12.38
CA VAL A 375 -17.31 24.59 -13.06
C VAL A 375 -16.40 25.51 -13.86
N THR A 376 -15.09 25.52 -13.58
CA THR A 376 -14.13 26.35 -14.32
C THR A 376 -12.86 25.59 -14.67
N VAL A 377 -12.45 25.68 -15.93
CA VAL A 377 -11.13 25.21 -16.41
C VAL A 377 -10.36 26.39 -16.97
N HIS A 378 -9.13 26.62 -16.48
CA HIS A 378 -8.20 27.60 -17.04
C HIS A 378 -7.15 26.89 -17.89
N LEU A 379 -7.08 27.29 -19.16
CA LEU A 379 -6.08 26.79 -20.11
C LEU A 379 -4.95 27.82 -20.28
N PRO A 380 -3.67 27.40 -20.33
CA PRO A 380 -2.55 28.28 -20.64
C PRO A 380 -2.45 28.57 -22.13
N LYS A 381 -1.61 29.54 -22.52
CA LYS A 381 -1.37 29.89 -23.93
C LYS A 381 -0.73 28.76 -24.71
N SER A 382 0.02 27.88 -24.05
CA SER A 382 0.69 26.75 -24.66
C SER A 382 -0.25 25.67 -25.22
N VAL A 383 -1.54 25.64 -24.83
CA VAL A 383 -2.48 24.61 -25.30
C VAL A 383 -2.81 24.80 -26.78
N LYS A 384 -2.42 23.80 -27.58
CA LYS A 384 -2.61 23.75 -29.03
C LYS A 384 -3.94 23.08 -29.41
N SER A 385 -4.32 22.02 -28.70
CA SER A 385 -5.54 21.27 -28.97
C SER A 385 -6.20 20.75 -27.70
N VAL A 386 -7.53 20.69 -27.76
CA VAL A 386 -8.40 20.10 -26.73
C VAL A 386 -9.40 19.22 -27.46
N SER A 387 -9.42 17.93 -27.16
CA SER A 387 -10.33 16.99 -27.82
C SER A 387 -11.79 17.23 -27.40
N PRO A 388 -12.78 16.85 -28.25
CA PRO A 388 -14.19 17.15 -28.01
C PRO A 388 -14.75 16.60 -26.69
N GLN A 389 -14.21 15.49 -26.19
CA GLN A 389 -14.63 14.85 -24.94
C GLN A 389 -13.58 15.01 -23.83
N ALA A 390 -12.71 16.02 -23.89
CA ALA A 390 -11.66 16.25 -22.89
C ALA A 390 -12.19 16.43 -21.46
N PHE A 391 -13.40 16.99 -21.31
CA PHE A 391 -14.08 17.23 -20.03
C PHE A 391 -15.40 16.44 -19.95
N TYR A 392 -15.33 15.12 -20.18
CA TYR A 392 -16.52 14.28 -20.28
C TYR A 392 -17.24 14.11 -18.94
N ASN A 393 -18.58 14.15 -18.97
CA ASN A 393 -19.43 13.98 -17.78
C ASN A 393 -19.05 14.90 -16.59
N CYS A 394 -18.50 16.08 -16.87
CA CYS A 394 -18.24 17.12 -15.88
C CYS A 394 -19.51 17.96 -15.64
N ASN A 395 -19.42 18.99 -14.78
CA ASN A 395 -20.56 19.87 -14.50
C ASN A 395 -21.14 20.46 -15.83
N PRO A 396 -22.46 20.41 -16.06
CA PRO A 396 -23.07 20.98 -17.26
C PRO A 396 -22.85 22.50 -17.43
N ALA A 397 -22.53 23.22 -16.34
CA ALA A 397 -22.22 24.64 -16.34
C ALA A 397 -20.71 24.95 -16.50
N LEU A 398 -19.89 23.94 -16.81
CA LEU A 398 -18.45 24.09 -16.98
C LEU A 398 -18.09 25.17 -18.02
N LYS A 399 -17.24 26.11 -17.62
CA LYS A 399 -16.65 27.14 -18.49
C LYS A 399 -15.15 26.88 -18.68
N VAL A 400 -14.73 26.85 -19.94
CA VAL A 400 -13.32 26.81 -20.31
C VAL A 400 -12.85 28.24 -20.60
N VAL A 401 -11.93 28.74 -19.80
CA VAL A 401 -11.34 30.08 -19.89
C VAL A 401 -9.96 29.98 -20.54
N ARG A 402 -9.73 30.81 -21.55
CA ARG A 402 -8.43 30.98 -22.21
C ARG A 402 -7.95 32.42 -22.03
N PRO A 403 -6.63 32.64 -21.89
CA PRO A 403 -6.01 33.97 -21.82
C PRO A 403 -6.05 34.74 -23.13
#